data_AF-A0A1R0MFV2-F1
#
_entry.id   AF-A0A1R0MFV2-F1
#
_cell.length_a   1.000
_cell.length_b   1.000
_cell.length_c   1.000
_cell.angle_alpha   90.00
_cell.angle_beta   90.00
_cell.angle_gamma   90.00
#
_symmetry.space_group_name_H-M   'P 1'
#
loop_
_entity.id
_entity.type
_entity.pdbx_description
1 polymer ?
#
loop_
_entity_poly.entity_id
_entity_poly.type
_entity_poly.pdbx_seq_one_letter_code
_entity_poly.pdbx_strand_id
1 'polypeptide(L)'
;MPNLNTVELKAFIPSRDFALSQAFYQDVGFERKFVGDGIAYFAHAAWHGELQRRGIAEQYQVAIGDLTQQPWRMLDFTLTDPSGVLWRIAQNL
;
A
#
# COMPACT_ATOMS: atom_id res chain seq x y z
N MET A 1 -27.51 9.41 -21.89
CA MET A 1 -26.82 9.36 -20.58
C MET A 1 -25.61 10.27 -20.68
N PRO A 2 -25.37 11.21 -19.75
CA PRO A 2 -24.14 11.99 -19.78
C PRO A 2 -22.94 11.06 -19.56
N ASN A 3 -21.84 11.34 -20.26
CA ASN A 3 -20.57 10.63 -20.04
C ASN A 3 -19.98 11.03 -18.69
N LEU A 4 -19.35 10.06 -18.01
CA LEU A 4 -18.69 10.29 -16.73
C LEU A 4 -17.31 10.93 -16.97
N ASN A 5 -17.04 12.05 -16.29
CA ASN A 5 -15.68 12.59 -16.16
C ASN A 5 -15.01 11.92 -14.95
N THR A 6 -14.27 10.84 -15.19
CA THR A 6 -13.60 10.07 -14.13
C THR A 6 -12.48 10.88 -13.49
N VAL A 7 -12.48 10.99 -12.16
CA VAL A 7 -11.42 11.63 -11.38
C VAL A 7 -10.40 10.61 -10.87
N GLU A 8 -10.87 9.44 -10.40
CA GLU A 8 -10.03 8.43 -9.78
C GLU A 8 -10.66 7.03 -9.84
N LEU A 9 -9.81 6.02 -9.71
CA LEU A 9 -10.18 4.63 -9.47
C LEU A 9 -9.44 4.16 -8.22
N LYS A 10 -10.16 3.62 -7.23
CA LYS A 10 -9.59 3.09 -5.98
C LYS A 10 -9.92 1.61 -5.81
N ALA A 11 -8.93 0.83 -5.40
CA ALA A 11 -9.16 -0.54 -4.96
C ALA A 11 -9.72 -0.54 -3.53
N PHE A 12 -10.74 -1.36 -3.28
CA PHE A 12 -11.24 -1.64 -1.94
C PHE A 12 -10.74 -3.00 -1.52
N ILE A 13 -9.96 -3.04 -0.44
CA ILE A 13 -9.39 -4.28 0.08
C ILE A 13 -10.22 -4.74 1.27
N PRO A 14 -10.83 -5.93 1.22
CA PRO A 14 -11.49 -6.48 2.40
C PRO A 14 -10.44 -6.76 3.47
N SER A 15 -10.71 -6.34 4.69
CA SER A 15 -9.83 -6.57 5.83
C SER A 15 -10.39 -7.69 6.70
N ARG A 16 -9.54 -8.66 7.03
CA ARG A 16 -9.87 -9.70 8.03
C ARG A 16 -9.79 -9.16 9.45
N ASP A 17 -8.84 -8.25 9.69
CA ASP A 17 -8.67 -7.52 10.94
C ASP A 17 -8.47 -6.03 10.63
N PHE A 18 -9.54 -5.27 10.82
CA PHE A 18 -9.61 -3.87 10.41
C PHE A 18 -8.63 -2.98 11.19
N ALA A 19 -8.35 -3.31 12.45
CA ALA A 19 -7.39 -2.56 13.26
C ALA A 19 -5.96 -2.85 12.80
N LEU A 20 -5.64 -4.12 12.54
CA LEU A 20 -4.34 -4.53 12.03
C LEU A 20 -4.04 -3.91 10.66
N SER A 21 -5.00 -3.96 9.72
CA SER A 21 -4.83 -3.34 8.39
C SER A 21 -4.62 -1.83 8.48
N GLN A 22 -5.34 -1.13 9.38
CA GLN A 22 -5.14 0.30 9.57
C GLN A 22 -3.74 0.61 10.10
N ALA A 23 -3.31 -0.10 11.15
CA ALA A 23 -1.97 0.05 11.70
C ALA A 23 -0.91 -0.24 10.63
N PHE A 24 -1.08 -1.32 9.87
CA PHE A 24 -0.19 -1.68 8.78
C PHE A 24 -0.03 -0.55 7.77
N TYR A 25 -1.12 0.02 7.22
CA TYR A 25 -0.95 1.09 6.22
C TYR A 25 -0.33 2.37 6.81
N GLN A 26 -0.57 2.69 8.08
CA GLN A 26 0.07 3.83 8.76
C GLN A 26 1.54 3.62 9.05
N ASP A 27 1.89 2.44 9.58
CA ASP A 27 3.27 2.03 9.83
C ASP A 27 4.00 1.89 8.50
N VAL A 28 3.25 1.50 7.46
CA VAL A 28 3.62 1.56 6.05
C VAL A 28 3.63 3.00 5.51
N GLY A 29 3.75 4.04 6.34
CA GLY A 29 3.98 5.42 5.90
C GLY A 29 2.84 6.11 5.14
N PHE A 30 1.69 5.47 4.94
CA PHE A 30 0.53 6.13 4.38
C PHE A 30 -0.22 6.94 5.44
N GLU A 31 -0.67 8.12 5.06
CA GLU A 31 -1.50 8.97 5.88
C GLU A 31 -2.94 8.48 5.83
N ARG A 32 -3.52 8.26 7.02
CA ARG A 32 -4.94 7.94 7.16
C ARG A 32 -5.76 9.22 7.00
N LYS A 33 -6.51 9.30 5.91
CA LYS A 33 -7.37 10.45 5.58
C LYS A 33 -8.76 10.34 6.17
N PHE A 34 -9.28 9.12 6.32
CA PHE A 34 -10.63 8.90 6.85
C PHE A 34 -10.75 7.51 7.48
N VAL A 35 -11.58 7.41 8.52
CA VAL A 35 -12.09 6.15 9.10
C VAL A 35 -13.54 6.36 9.50
N GLY A 36 -14.42 5.51 9.00
CA GLY A 36 -15.86 5.55 9.31
C GLY A 36 -16.62 4.53 8.47
N ASP A 37 -17.78 4.10 8.96
CA ASP A 37 -18.69 3.20 8.24
C ASP A 37 -18.03 1.90 7.73
N GLY A 38 -17.08 1.36 8.52
CA GLY A 38 -16.33 0.14 8.16
C GLY A 38 -15.28 0.34 7.06
N ILE A 39 -14.98 1.59 6.68
CA ILE A 39 -14.00 1.93 5.65
C ILE A 39 -12.91 2.79 6.27
N ALA A 40 -11.66 2.50 5.91
CA ALA A 40 -10.52 3.37 6.16
C ALA A 40 -9.90 3.75 4.81
N TYR A 41 -9.58 5.04 4.65
CA TYR A 41 -8.96 5.57 3.45
C TYR A 41 -7.58 6.14 3.77
N PHE A 42 -6.61 5.73 2.97
CA PHE A 42 -5.20 6.07 3.07
C PHE A 42 -4.71 6.71 1.78
N ALA A 43 -3.89 7.76 1.89
CA ALA A 43 -3.29 8.43 0.73
C ALA A 43 -2.03 9.22 1.08
N HIS A 44 -0.95 9.01 0.31
CA HIS A 44 0.42 9.58 0.44
C HIS A 44 1.04 9.38 1.86
N ALA A 45 2.33 9.11 2.10
CA ALA A 45 3.56 9.47 1.41
C ALA A 45 4.52 8.27 1.21
N ALA A 46 5.55 8.46 0.38
CA ALA A 46 6.47 7.45 -0.16
C ALA A 46 7.69 7.19 0.74
N TRP A 47 8.10 5.92 0.89
CA TRP A 47 9.09 5.55 1.91
C TRP A 47 9.55 4.08 1.77
N HIS A 48 10.34 3.75 0.73
CA HIS A 48 10.94 2.41 0.66
C HIS A 48 12.00 2.20 1.77
N GLY A 49 12.86 3.20 2.03
CA GLY A 49 13.98 3.06 2.98
C GLY A 49 13.55 2.88 4.45
N GLU A 50 12.32 3.23 4.77
CA GLU A 50 11.79 3.22 6.13
C GLU A 50 11.07 1.89 6.44
N LEU A 51 10.61 1.14 5.43
CA LEU A 51 10.05 -0.22 5.57
C LEU A 51 11.03 -1.17 6.27
N GLN A 52 12.27 -1.22 5.78
CA GLN A 52 13.32 -2.08 6.34
C GLN A 52 13.72 -1.62 7.74
N ARG A 53 13.84 -0.30 7.96
CA ARG A 53 14.23 0.25 9.26
C ARG A 53 13.22 -0.04 10.37
N ARG A 54 11.93 -0.16 10.01
CA ARG A 54 10.84 -0.42 10.97
C ARG A 54 10.54 -1.90 11.21
N GLY A 55 11.21 -2.84 10.52
CA GLY A 55 10.95 -4.27 10.71
C GLY A 55 9.52 -4.68 10.36
N ILE A 56 8.93 -4.04 9.32
CA ILE A 56 7.52 -4.24 8.94
C ILE A 56 7.24 -5.68 8.52
N ALA A 57 8.18 -6.31 7.81
CA ALA A 57 8.03 -7.69 7.36
C ALA A 57 7.83 -8.64 8.55
N GLU A 58 8.68 -8.51 9.57
CA GLU A 58 8.61 -9.31 10.80
C GLU A 58 7.39 -8.93 11.65
N GLN A 59 7.11 -7.63 11.83
CA GLN A 59 6.01 -7.17 12.69
C GLN A 59 4.64 -7.67 12.19
N TYR A 60 4.42 -7.65 10.88
CA TYR A 60 3.14 -7.99 10.27
C TYR A 60 3.10 -9.38 9.63
N GLN A 61 4.21 -10.12 9.67
CA GLN A 61 4.37 -11.43 9.01
C GLN A 61 4.04 -11.35 7.51
N VAL A 62 4.54 -10.30 6.86
CA VAL A 62 4.34 -10.04 5.42
C VAL A 62 5.64 -10.19 4.64
N ALA A 63 5.51 -10.36 3.32
CA ALA A 63 6.65 -10.41 2.42
C ALA A 63 6.90 -9.04 1.75
N ILE A 64 8.16 -8.63 1.70
CA ILE A 64 8.65 -7.47 0.95
C ILE A 64 9.68 -7.99 -0.06
N GLY A 65 9.51 -7.66 -1.33
CA GLY A 65 10.44 -8.00 -2.39
C GLY A 65 11.59 -7.00 -2.50
N ASP A 66 12.64 -7.37 -3.22
CA ASP A 66 13.80 -6.51 -3.43
C ASP A 66 13.47 -5.33 -4.36
N LEU A 67 14.10 -4.18 -4.09
CA LEU A 67 14.05 -3.02 -4.96
C LEU A 67 14.85 -3.29 -6.25
N THR A 68 14.14 -3.42 -7.38
CA THR A 68 14.70 -3.92 -8.63
C THR A 68 14.50 -2.92 -9.77
N GLN A 69 15.55 -2.69 -10.57
CA GLN A 69 15.43 -1.95 -11.82
C GLN A 69 14.87 -2.88 -12.91
N GLN A 70 13.75 -2.48 -13.51
CA GLN A 70 13.04 -3.24 -14.52
C GLN A 70 13.46 -2.84 -15.95
N PRO A 71 13.38 -3.75 -16.94
CA PRO A 71 13.72 -3.47 -18.34
C PRO A 71 12.94 -2.31 -18.98
N TRP A 72 11.74 -2.00 -18.46
CA TRP A 72 10.88 -0.92 -18.93
C TRP A 72 11.08 0.40 -18.18
N ARG A 73 12.30 0.65 -17.65
CA ARG A 73 12.70 1.90 -16.98
C ARG A 73 11.89 2.26 -15.73
N MET A 74 11.55 1.25 -14.94
CA MET A 74 10.96 1.44 -13.62
C MET A 74 11.89 0.92 -12.53
N LEU A 75 11.85 1.54 -11.36
CA LEU A 75 12.37 0.99 -10.12
C LEU A 75 11.17 0.55 -9.29
N ASP A 76 11.05 -0.75 -8.99
CA ASP A 76 9.91 -1.28 -8.25
C ASP A 76 10.27 -2.32 -7.20
N PHE A 77 9.32 -2.61 -6.32
CA PHE A 77 9.34 -3.72 -5.38
C PHE A 77 7.92 -4.24 -5.14
N THR A 78 7.79 -5.36 -4.46
CA THR A 78 6.49 -5.94 -4.07
C THR A 78 6.26 -5.92 -2.57
N LEU A 79 5.01 -5.78 -2.15
CA LEU A 79 4.60 -5.81 -0.75
C LEU A 79 3.30 -6.61 -0.61
N THR A 80 3.30 -7.66 0.20
CA THR A 80 2.05 -8.32 0.60
C THR A 80 1.45 -7.59 1.81
N ASP A 81 0.14 -7.36 1.83
CA ASP A 81 -0.53 -6.78 3.00
C ASP A 81 -1.16 -7.87 3.91
N PRO A 82 -1.62 -7.52 5.14
CA PRO A 82 -2.25 -8.49 6.05
C PRO A 82 -3.52 -9.16 5.52
N SER A 83 -4.14 -8.61 4.48
CA SER A 83 -5.29 -9.21 3.79
C SER A 83 -4.87 -10.23 2.74
N GLY A 84 -3.57 -10.34 2.44
CA GLY A 84 -3.00 -11.24 1.44
C GLY A 84 -2.94 -10.65 0.03
N VAL A 85 -3.18 -9.35 -0.13
CA VAL A 85 -3.08 -8.69 -1.44
C VAL A 85 -1.61 -8.37 -1.72
N LEU A 86 -1.16 -8.71 -2.93
CA LEU A 86 0.17 -8.40 -3.43
C LEU A 86 0.16 -7.07 -4.19
N TRP A 87 0.87 -6.09 -3.64
CA TRP A 87 1.11 -4.80 -4.28
C TRP A 87 2.43 -4.83 -5.04
N ARG A 88 2.47 -4.14 -6.20
CA ARG A 88 3.70 -3.72 -6.86
C ARG A 88 3.75 -2.20 -6.84
N ILE A 89 4.80 -1.66 -6.22
CA ILE A 89 4.98 -0.22 -6.06
C ILE A 89 6.20 0.17 -6.90
N ALA A 90 6.00 1.10 -7.82
CA ALA A 90 6.97 1.40 -8.87
C ALA A 90 7.11 2.92 -9.08
N GLN A 91 8.31 3.38 -9.38
CA GLN A 91 8.60 4.73 -9.85
C GLN A 91 9.34 4.69 -11.20
N ASN A 92 9.19 5.74 -12.01
CA ASN A 92 10.01 5.91 -13.22
C ASN A 92 11.49 6.15 -12.84
N LEU A 93 12.40 5.67 -13.70
CA LEU A 93 13.84 5.97 -13.69
C LEU A 93 14.20 7.11 -14.63
#